data_AF-A0A916K2W9-F1
#
_entry.id   AF-A0A916K2W9-F1
#
_cell.length_a   1.000
_cell.length_b   1.000
_cell.length_c   1.000
_cell.angle_alpha   90.00
_cell.angle_beta   90.00
_cell.angle_gamma   90.00
#
_symmetry.space_group_name_H-M   'P 1'
#
loop_
_entity.id
_entity.type
_entity.pdbx_description
1 polymer ?
#
loop_
_entity_poly.entity_id
_entity_poly.type
_entity_poly.pdbx_seq_one_letter_code
_entity_poly.pdbx_strand_id
1 'polypeptide(L)'
;MTINWIAIIFSFLVSVVSLYRLIADPIRYGMKRFILLTVIGCITMIGAIIFYWNASLPKVGPIGNGPNESLNWAVFLMFMTLGGCCAVAGAYGIGKHISSEQRDDEDPSN
;
A
#
# COMPACT_ATOMS: atom_id res chain seq x y z
N MET A 1 -17.12 17.36 -13.02
CA MET A 1 -17.00 16.24 -12.06
C MET A 1 -16.08 15.17 -12.66
N THR A 2 -14.82 15.49 -12.89
CA THR A 2 -13.79 14.58 -13.42
C THR A 2 -12.98 14.08 -12.24
N ILE A 3 -13.50 13.08 -11.54
CA ILE A 3 -12.70 12.37 -10.54
C ILE A 3 -11.46 11.84 -11.26
N ASN A 4 -10.29 12.19 -10.72
CA ASN A 4 -8.96 12.04 -11.31
C ASN A 4 -8.62 10.56 -11.61
N TRP A 5 -9.14 10.03 -12.72
CA TRP A 5 -8.67 8.76 -13.30
C TRP A 5 -7.16 8.77 -13.50
N ILE A 6 -6.60 9.95 -13.80
CA ILE A 6 -5.15 10.19 -13.89
C ILE A 6 -4.45 9.87 -12.55
N ALA A 7 -5.02 10.27 -11.42
CA ALA A 7 -4.43 9.98 -10.11
C ALA A 7 -4.50 8.49 -9.78
N ILE A 8 -5.60 7.81 -10.11
CA ILE A 8 -5.75 6.36 -9.90
C ILE A 8 -4.72 5.61 -10.75
N ILE A 9 -4.62 5.95 -12.04
CA ILE A 9 -3.65 5.34 -12.96
C ILE A 9 -2.21 5.62 -12.50
N PHE A 10 -1.94 6.84 -12.05
CA PHE A 10 -0.62 7.23 -11.53
C PHE A 10 -0.25 6.47 -10.25
N SER A 11 -1.16 6.38 -9.28
CA SER A 11 -0.96 5.60 -8.05
C SER A 11 -0.74 4.12 -8.36
N PHE A 12 -1.49 3.56 -9.31
CA PHE A 12 -1.31 2.19 -9.76
C PHE A 12 0.07 1.98 -10.42
N LEU A 13 0.49 2.88 -11.30
CA LEU A 13 1.82 2.87 -11.92
C LEU A 13 2.94 2.94 -10.89
N VAL A 14 2.84 3.83 -9.90
CA VAL A 14 3.84 3.97 -8.82
C VAL A 14 3.90 2.70 -7.96
N SER A 15 2.76 2.08 -7.65
CA SER A 15 2.72 0.77 -6.97
C SER A 15 3.40 -0.32 -7.77
N VAL A 16 3.10 -0.42 -9.07
CA VAL A 16 3.68 -1.43 -9.96
C VAL A 16 5.20 -1.23 -10.10
N VAL A 17 5.67 0.00 -10.29
CA VAL A 17 7.11 0.32 -10.35
C VAL A 17 7.81 0.00 -9.02
N SER A 18 7.16 0.29 -7.89
CA SER A 18 7.70 -0.04 -6.56
C SER A 18 7.81 -1.55 -6.37
N LEU A 19 6.79 -2.31 -6.78
CA LEU A 19 6.80 -3.77 -6.77
C LEU A 19 7.88 -4.34 -7.70
N TYR A 20 8.00 -3.80 -8.91
CA TYR A 20 9.01 -4.24 -9.88
C TYR A 20 10.43 -4.03 -9.36
N ARG A 21 10.73 -2.84 -8.81
CA ARG A 21 12.04 -2.58 -8.19
C ARG A 21 12.31 -3.50 -7.00
N LEU A 22 11.27 -3.87 -6.27
CA LEU A 22 11.35 -4.78 -5.13
C LEU A 22 11.66 -6.22 -5.56
N ILE A 23 11.08 -6.69 -6.67
CA ILE A 23 11.31 -8.01 -7.24
C ILE A 23 12.68 -8.10 -7.94
N ALA A 24 13.09 -7.01 -8.60
CA ALA A 24 14.33 -6.98 -9.39
C ALA A 24 15.59 -7.10 -8.53
N ASP A 25 15.62 -6.48 -7.34
CA ASP A 25 16.81 -6.48 -6.46
C ASP A 25 16.45 -6.72 -4.98
N PRO A 26 16.02 -7.93 -4.57
CA PRO A 26 15.71 -8.17 -3.16
C PRO A 26 16.96 -8.15 -2.26
N ILE A 27 18.13 -8.47 -2.82
CA ILE A 27 19.39 -8.67 -2.08
C ILE A 27 20.10 -7.33 -1.79
N ARG A 28 19.91 -6.32 -2.64
CA ARG A 28 20.54 -5.00 -2.47
C ARG A 28 19.81 -4.11 -1.44
N TYR A 29 18.58 -4.46 -1.10
CA TYR A 29 17.71 -3.70 -0.21
C TYR A 29 17.61 -4.48 1.11
N GLY A 30 18.39 -4.11 2.12
CA GLY A 30 18.39 -4.82 3.40
C GLY A 30 17.00 -4.95 4.04
N MET A 31 16.80 -6.00 4.85
CA MET A 31 15.53 -6.42 5.46
C MET A 31 14.67 -5.26 6.03
N LYS A 32 15.33 -4.23 6.57
CA LYS A 32 14.72 -3.00 7.12
C LYS A 32 13.79 -2.28 6.13
N ARG A 33 14.09 -2.29 4.83
CA ARG A 33 13.28 -1.61 3.81
C ARG A 33 11.95 -2.33 3.55
N PHE A 34 11.94 -3.66 3.61
CA PHE A 34 10.72 -4.44 3.46
C PHE A 34 9.80 -4.28 4.66
N ILE A 35 10.37 -4.31 5.87
CA ILE A 35 9.62 -4.06 7.11
C ILE A 35 9.00 -2.66 7.07
N LEU A 36 9.77 -1.65 6.65
CA LEU A 36 9.28 -0.28 6.52
C LEU A 36 8.14 -0.19 5.48
N LEU A 37 8.27 -0.87 4.33
CA LEU A 37 7.24 -0.90 3.29
C LEU A 37 5.93 -1.51 3.81
N THR A 38 6.03 -2.63 4.55
CA THR A 38 4.88 -3.29 5.17
C THR A 38 4.20 -2.38 6.19
N VAL A 39 4.98 -1.74 7.05
CA VAL A 39 4.46 -0.81 8.07
C VAL A 39 3.75 0.38 7.43
N ILE A 40 4.36 0.99 6.40
CA ILE A 40 3.71 2.10 5.66
C ILE A 40 2.42 1.63 4.98
N GLY A 41 2.42 0.44 4.37
CA GLY A 41 1.22 -0.13 3.75
C GLY A 41 0.08 -0.27 4.75
N CYS A 42 0.35 -0.85 5.92
CA CYS A 42 -0.62 -1.02 7.00
C CYS A 42 -1.12 0.33 7.55
N ILE A 43 -0.23 1.29 7.80
CA ILE A 43 -0.62 2.64 8.27
C ILE A 43 -1.52 3.32 7.24
N THR A 44 -1.21 3.17 5.95
CA THR A 44 -2.00 3.76 4.86
C THR A 44 -3.40 3.15 4.80
N MET A 45 -3.53 1.84 4.98
CA MET A 45 -4.85 1.17 5.05
C MET A 45 -5.65 1.61 6.27
N ILE A 46 -5.02 1.71 7.45
CA ILE A 46 -5.68 2.20 8.67
C ILE A 46 -6.14 3.66 8.47
N GLY A 47 -5.31 4.50 7.87
CA GLY A 47 -5.65 5.88 7.52
C GLY A 47 -6.85 5.95 6.54
N ALA A 48 -6.92 5.03 5.56
CA ALA A 48 -8.05 4.94 4.65
C ALA A 48 -9.37 4.65 5.38
N ILE A 49 -9.35 3.72 6.33
CA ILE A 49 -10.51 3.35 7.15
C ILE A 49 -10.97 4.54 7.99
N ILE A 50 -10.05 5.22 8.68
CA ILE A 50 -10.36 6.41 9.50
C ILE A 50 -10.92 7.55 8.62
N PHE A 51 -10.33 7.76 7.45
CA PHE A 51 -10.80 8.78 6.50
C PHE A 51 -12.22 8.47 6.04
N TYR A 52 -12.49 7.23 5.64
CA TYR A 52 -13.82 6.80 5.20
C TYR A 52 -14.85 6.92 6.33
N TRP A 53 -14.48 6.53 7.56
CA TRP A 53 -15.32 6.67 8.74
C TRP A 53 -15.71 8.13 9.00
N ASN A 54 -14.72 9.03 9.03
CA ASN A 54 -14.97 10.47 9.20
C ASN A 54 -15.78 11.08 8.06
N ALA A 55 -15.62 10.57 6.84
CA ALA A 55 -16.36 11.03 5.68
C ALA A 55 -17.81 10.53 5.67
N SER A 56 -18.09 9.43 6.37
CA SER A 56 -19.42 8.82 6.52
C SER A 56 -20.22 9.38 7.71
N LEU A 57 -19.58 10.15 8.60
CA LEU A 57 -20.28 10.79 9.71
C LEU A 57 -21.30 11.82 9.17
N PRO A 58 -22.53 11.86 9.73
CA PRO A 58 -23.55 12.80 9.29
C PRO A 58 -23.08 14.24 9.55
N LYS A 59 -22.75 14.96 8.49
CA LYS A 59 -22.35 16.36 8.57
C LYS A 59 -23.60 17.23 8.54
N VAL A 60 -23.81 18.02 9.59
CA VAL A 60 -24.80 19.10 9.61
C VAL A 60 -24.28 20.28 8.77
N GLY A 61 -24.34 20.13 7.45
CA GLY A 61 -24.00 21.17 6.48
C GLY A 61 -25.25 21.84 5.88
N PRO A 62 -25.10 22.95 5.14
CA PRO A 62 -26.21 23.58 4.41
C PRO A 62 -26.97 22.54 3.56
N ILE A 63 -28.30 22.64 3.55
CA ILE A 63 -29.20 21.73 2.83
C ILE A 63 -28.72 21.61 1.37
N GLY A 64 -28.30 20.41 0.95
CA GLY A 64 -27.79 20.12 -0.40
C GLY A 64 -26.28 19.86 -0.49
N ASN A 65 -25.50 20.08 0.58
CA ASN A 65 -24.05 19.79 0.60
C ASN A 65 -23.73 18.49 1.36
N GLY A 66 -24.48 17.42 1.05
CA GLY A 66 -24.24 16.09 1.61
C GLY A 66 -22.86 15.53 1.20
N PRO A 67 -22.27 14.64 2.00
CA PRO A 67 -21.01 13.99 1.63
C PRO A 67 -21.14 13.31 0.26
N ASN A 68 -20.18 13.58 -0.64
CA ASN A 68 -20.13 12.93 -1.95
C ASN A 68 -19.68 11.48 -1.77
N GLU A 69 -20.63 10.58 -1.59
CA GLU A 69 -20.40 9.15 -1.34
C GLU A 69 -19.53 8.52 -2.43
N SER A 70 -19.74 8.88 -3.70
CA SER A 70 -18.95 8.35 -4.82
C SER A 70 -17.46 8.72 -4.73
N LEU A 71 -17.16 9.95 -4.29
CA LEU A 71 -15.79 10.42 -4.12
C LEU A 71 -15.14 9.76 -2.90
N ASN A 72 -15.86 9.67 -1.78
CA ASN A 72 -15.36 9.04 -0.56
C ASN A 72 -15.04 7.56 -0.78
N TRP A 73 -15.88 6.85 -1.54
CA TRP A 73 -15.67 5.45 -1.87
C TRP A 73 -14.49 5.24 -2.82
N ALA A 74 -14.36 6.08 -3.85
CA ALA A 74 -13.22 6.03 -4.76
C ALA A 74 -11.89 6.27 -4.02
N VAL A 75 -11.85 7.25 -3.12
CA VAL A 75 -10.66 7.57 -2.32
C VAL A 75 -10.33 6.43 -1.34
N PHE A 76 -11.35 5.86 -0.69
CA PHE A 76 -11.17 4.70 0.19
C PHE A 76 -10.57 3.51 -0.55
N LEU A 77 -11.17 3.11 -1.68
CA LEU A 77 -10.69 2.00 -2.49
C LEU A 77 -9.26 2.26 -2.98
N MET A 78 -8.95 3.48 -3.42
CA MET A 78 -7.60 3.84 -3.87
C MET A 78 -6.55 3.63 -2.77
N PHE A 79 -6.79 4.14 -1.55
CA PHE A 79 -5.84 3.98 -0.45
C PHE A 79 -5.78 2.54 0.07
N MET A 80 -6.89 1.81 0.04
CA MET A 80 -6.92 0.39 0.38
C MET A 80 -6.11 -0.47 -0.60
N THR A 81 -6.26 -0.24 -1.92
CA THR A 81 -5.47 -0.95 -2.93
C THR A 81 -3.99 -0.58 -2.85
N LEU A 82 -3.67 0.72 -2.74
CA LEU A 82 -2.29 1.19 -2.63
C LEU A 82 -1.59 0.63 -1.38
N GLY A 83 -2.24 0.76 -0.21
CA GLY A 83 -1.73 0.25 1.06
C GLY A 83 -1.61 -1.27 1.05
N GLY A 84 -2.60 -1.97 0.48
CA GLY A 84 -2.58 -3.43 0.33
C GLY A 84 -1.44 -3.92 -0.55
N CYS A 85 -1.21 -3.29 -1.70
CA CYS A 85 -0.08 -3.64 -2.57
C CYS A 85 1.27 -3.45 -1.87
N CYS A 86 1.45 -2.36 -1.12
CA CYS A 86 2.67 -2.13 -0.35
C CYS A 86 2.86 -3.14 0.78
N ALA A 87 1.78 -3.50 1.49
CA ALA A 87 1.82 -4.50 2.56
C ALA A 87 2.18 -5.90 2.03
N VAL A 88 1.56 -6.33 0.93
CA VAL A 88 1.83 -7.62 0.30
C VAL A 88 3.25 -7.67 -0.25
N ALA A 89 3.70 -6.61 -0.92
CA ALA A 89 5.05 -6.53 -1.46
C ALA A 89 6.12 -6.59 -0.36
N GLY A 90 5.92 -5.85 0.74
CA GLY A 90 6.80 -5.88 1.89
C GLY A 90 6.84 -7.26 2.57
N ALA A 91 5.68 -7.90 2.78
CA ALA A 91 5.60 -9.25 3.34
C ALA A 91 6.29 -10.31 2.46
N TYR A 92 6.08 -10.24 1.14
CA TYR A 92 6.73 -11.14 0.19
C TYR A 92 8.25 -10.98 0.20
N GLY A 93 8.75 -9.74 0.26
CA GLY A 93 10.18 -9.46 0.36
C GLY A 93 10.82 -9.98 1.64
N ILE A 94 10.13 -9.87 2.79
CA ILE A 94 10.57 -10.45 4.06
C ILE A 94 10.65 -11.98 3.95
N GLY A 95 9.61 -12.63 3.44
CA GLY A 95 9.58 -14.10 3.29
C GLY A 95 10.70 -14.62 2.39
N LYS A 96 10.99 -13.92 1.28
CA LYS A 96 12.08 -14.29 0.37
C LYS A 96 13.46 -14.11 1.02
N HIS A 97 13.67 -13.05 1.79
CA HIS A 97 14.95 -12.80 2.48
C HIS A 97 15.24 -13.85 3.56
N ILE A 98 14.22 -14.25 4.33
CA ILE A 98 14.38 -15.32 5.34
C ILE A 98 14.71 -16.64 4.64
N SER A 99 14.04 -16.95 3.53
CA SER A 99 14.30 -18.19 2.78
C SER A 99 15.68 -18.23 2.11
N SER A 100 16.28 -17.09 1.74
CA SER A 100 17.66 -17.08 1.23
C SER A 100 18.68 -17.27 2.35
N GLU A 101 18.47 -16.63 3.51
CA GLU A 101 19.36 -16.76 4.66
C GLU A 101 19.44 -18.23 5.14
N GLN A 102 18.31 -18.93 5.18
CA GLN A 102 18.29 -20.37 5.53
C GLN A 102 19.05 -21.28 4.55
N ARG A 103 19.18 -20.90 3.27
CA ARG A 103 19.94 -21.71 2.31
C ARG A 103 21.44 -21.55 2.47
N ASP A 104 21.90 -20.36 2.87
CA ASP A 104 23.32 -20.10 3.09
C ASP A 104 23.83 -20.82 4.34
N ASP A 105 22.98 -21.04 5.35
CA ASP A 105 23.31 -21.80 6.57
C ASP A 105 23.38 -23.33 6.35
N GLU A 106 22.72 -23.86 5.32
CA GLU A 106 22.69 -25.29 5.00
C GLU A 106 23.86 -25.75 4.11
N ASP A 107 24.62 -24.83 3.51
CA ASP A 107 25.84 -25.13 2.74
C ASP A 107 27.10 -24.63 3.47
N PRO A 108 27.63 -25.39 4.44
CA PRO A 108 28.81 -25.01 5.22
C PRO A 108 30.13 -25.10 4.44
N SER A 109 30.10 -25.21 3.10
CA SER A 109 31.30 -25.43 2.27
C SER A 109 31.95 -24.15 1.70
N ASN A 110 31.48 -22.96 2.09
CA ASN A 110 32.04 -21.67 1.67
C ASN A 110 32.83 -20.94 2.77
#